data_AF-A0A957V4S2-F1
#
_entry.id   AF-A0A957V4S2-F1
#
_cell.length_a   1.000
_cell.length_b   1.000
_cell.length_c   1.000
_cell.angle_alpha   90.00
_cell.angle_beta   90.00
_cell.angle_gamma   90.00
#
_symmetry.space_group_name_H-M   'P 1'
#
loop_
_entity.id
_entity.type
_entity.pdbx_description
1 polymer ?
#
loop_
_entity_poly.entity_id
_entity_poly.type
_entity_poly.pdbx_seq_one_letter_code
_entity_poly.pdbx_strand_id
1 'polypeptide(L)'
;GEALLSATDDGANPFDLVFFDQCFQGNLDILYEVRSAARVFVASPNYAWLVAPYQMYLPYFAPAATPEEMANAIIRIYQNRLTDGNPNAIFWVRGSDIGAIADAVSNLGDALRQALGAGKAPFILQAAQNGRYADTTQCGRGNLHLGPPDELIGAERLAENLRLRFSQVDADDPAVVAAATGLLQVLDRVPSTFRVGYPYIEPNEFWNYDDTITLLAPLLRETPAGIAWRASIYRPTVPLPAVWTPDPQQEVLITQPFAFVQDGRWDEFLAEWYTAPMTPTVGEWCNYVPPAVVISGTVEEIDLTAVPQQGGMRLAWSQPGASTPAAYHVLVRKPDGINEVLLAIVDATVQDYVVEGAANGTW
;
A
#
# COMPACT_ATOMS: atom_id res chain seq x y z
N GLY A 1 8.96 7.09 10.85
CA GLY A 1 8.90 6.86 12.30
C GLY A 1 8.80 8.17 13.08
N GLU A 2 9.90 8.94 13.08
CA GLU A 2 10.14 10.04 14.04
C GLU A 2 8.98 11.03 14.25
N ALA A 3 8.35 11.53 13.18
CA ALA A 3 7.24 12.48 13.33
C ALA A 3 6.02 11.88 14.06
N LEU A 4 5.68 10.61 13.78
CA LEU A 4 4.58 9.91 14.45
C LEU A 4 4.94 9.57 15.90
N LEU A 5 6.17 9.15 16.16
CA LEU A 5 6.66 8.88 17.52
C LEU A 5 6.66 10.17 18.35
N SER A 6 7.17 11.27 17.80
CA SER A 6 7.16 12.58 18.46
C SER A 6 5.74 13.05 18.78
N ALA A 7 4.77 12.81 17.88
CA ALA A 7 3.37 13.17 18.11
C ALA A 7 2.67 12.32 19.18
N THR A 8 3.26 11.19 19.58
CA THR A 8 2.68 10.21 20.52
C THR A 8 3.51 10.08 21.80
N ASP A 9 4.35 11.06 22.11
CA ASP A 9 5.31 11.04 23.22
C ASP A 9 6.14 9.74 23.22
N ASP A 10 6.77 9.46 22.07
CA ASP A 10 7.55 8.26 21.79
C ASP A 10 6.75 6.95 21.95
N GLY A 11 5.47 7.00 21.60
CA GLY A 11 4.53 5.88 21.71
C GLY A 11 3.92 5.69 23.10
N ALA A 12 4.16 6.59 24.06
CA ALA A 12 3.49 6.57 25.35
C ALA A 12 1.98 6.88 25.25
N ASN A 13 1.60 7.67 24.25
CA ASN A 13 0.23 8.08 23.95
C ASN A 13 -0.11 7.73 22.48
N PRO A 14 -0.25 6.43 22.14
CA PRO A 14 -0.49 6.02 20.76
C PRO A 14 -1.85 6.51 20.27
N PHE A 15 -1.93 6.81 18.97
CA PHE A 15 -3.21 7.00 18.29
C PHE A 15 -4.07 5.74 18.43
N ASP A 16 -5.39 5.90 18.49
CA ASP A 16 -6.29 4.74 18.43
C ASP A 16 -6.12 4.01 17.10
N LEU A 17 -6.09 4.75 15.99
CA LEU A 17 -5.97 4.20 14.65
C LEU A 17 -5.12 5.11 13.76
N VAL A 18 -4.25 4.51 12.95
CA VAL A 18 -3.59 5.17 11.81
C VAL A 18 -4.00 4.43 10.54
N PHE A 19 -4.68 5.14 9.62
CA PHE A 19 -4.98 4.64 8.28
C PHE A 19 -3.97 5.20 7.29
N PHE A 20 -3.14 4.32 6.77
CA PHE A 20 -2.27 4.61 5.65
C PHE A 20 -3.05 4.49 4.34
N ASP A 21 -3.75 5.56 3.97
CA ASP A 21 -4.46 5.69 2.69
C ASP A 21 -3.48 5.99 1.54
N GLN A 22 -2.50 5.10 1.37
CA GLN A 22 -1.43 5.20 0.39
C GLN A 22 -0.99 3.79 -0.05
N CYS A 23 -0.46 3.71 -1.27
CA CYS A 23 0.03 2.44 -1.83
C CYS A 23 1.19 1.87 -1.00
N PHE A 24 1.26 0.54 -0.92
CA PHE A 24 2.42 -0.22 -0.40
C PHE A 24 2.78 0.02 1.07
N GLN A 25 1.88 0.62 1.85
CA GLN A 25 2.11 0.86 3.28
C GLN A 25 1.91 -0.42 4.12
N GLY A 26 1.40 -1.50 3.52
CA GLY A 26 1.36 -2.84 4.10
C GLY A 26 2.72 -3.55 4.16
N ASN A 27 3.82 -2.82 4.03
CA ASN A 27 5.18 -3.36 4.15
C ASN A 27 5.60 -3.48 5.62
N LEU A 28 6.23 -4.60 5.97
CA LEU A 28 6.62 -4.89 7.35
C LEU A 28 7.62 -3.88 7.93
N ASP A 29 8.59 -3.40 7.16
CA ASP A 29 9.59 -2.42 7.65
C ASP A 29 8.92 -1.12 8.08
N ILE A 30 7.98 -0.64 7.25
CA ILE A 30 7.20 0.57 7.55
C ILE A 30 6.37 0.35 8.80
N LEU A 31 5.60 -0.74 8.87
CA LEU A 31 4.73 -1.04 10.00
C LEU A 31 5.53 -1.21 11.30
N TYR A 32 6.68 -1.89 11.23
CA TYR A 32 7.57 -2.09 12.37
C TYR A 32 8.13 -0.76 12.86
N GLU A 33 8.61 0.10 11.96
CA GLU A 33 9.15 1.42 12.26
C GLU A 33 8.17 2.30 13.06
N VAL A 34 6.87 2.17 12.81
CA VAL A 34 5.84 2.99 13.46
C VAL A 34 5.01 2.23 14.50
N ARG A 35 5.32 0.96 14.79
CA ARG A 35 4.44 0.03 15.54
C ARG A 35 3.91 0.53 16.88
N SER A 36 4.65 1.41 17.56
CA SER A 36 4.25 2.00 18.86
C SER A 36 3.43 3.28 18.73
N ALA A 37 3.30 3.87 17.54
CA ALA A 37 2.58 5.12 17.34
C ALA A 37 1.05 4.94 17.28
N ALA A 38 0.53 3.73 17.07
CA ALA A 38 -0.90 3.48 17.05
C ALA A 38 -1.28 2.12 17.62
N ARG A 39 -2.51 2.00 18.14
CA ARG A 39 -3.08 0.73 18.60
C ARG A 39 -3.44 -0.16 17.42
N VAL A 40 -4.00 0.40 16.35
CA VAL A 40 -4.34 -0.30 15.11
C VAL A 40 -3.84 0.48 13.89
N PHE A 41 -3.27 -0.24 12.92
CA PHE A 41 -2.90 0.28 11.61
C PHE A 41 -3.82 -0.31 10.56
N VAL A 42 -4.27 0.51 9.61
CA VAL A 42 -4.94 0.08 8.38
C VAL A 42 -4.03 0.39 7.20
N ALA A 43 -3.81 -0.57 6.32
CA ALA A 43 -2.90 -0.41 5.19
C ALA A 43 -3.26 -1.30 4.00
N SER A 44 -2.71 -0.96 2.83
CA SER A 44 -2.72 -1.81 1.65
C SER A 44 -1.29 -2.26 1.30
N PRO A 45 -1.07 -3.57 1.05
CA PRO A 45 0.22 -4.09 0.59
C PRO A 45 0.51 -3.79 -0.88
N ASN A 46 -0.53 -3.50 -1.67
CA ASN A 46 -0.45 -3.14 -3.08
C ASN A 46 -1.08 -1.76 -3.32
N TYR A 47 -1.51 -1.48 -4.56
CA TYR A 47 -2.12 -0.21 -4.94
C TYR A 47 -3.33 0.15 -4.08
N ALA A 48 -3.24 1.28 -3.38
CA ALA A 48 -4.40 1.93 -2.80
C ALA A 48 -5.07 2.80 -3.88
N TRP A 49 -6.17 2.30 -4.45
CA TRP A 49 -7.00 3.06 -5.38
C TRP A 49 -7.64 4.25 -4.66
N LEU A 50 -7.52 5.42 -5.26
CA LEU A 50 -8.27 6.58 -4.81
C LEU A 50 -9.76 6.22 -4.93
N VAL A 51 -10.45 6.08 -3.81
CA VAL A 51 -11.92 6.08 -3.69
C VAL A 51 -12.39 7.11 -2.65
N ALA A 52 -11.50 7.46 -1.71
CA ALA A 52 -11.63 8.50 -0.70
C ALA A 52 -13.04 8.68 -0.06
N PRO A 53 -13.75 7.61 0.39
CA PRO A 53 -15.08 7.74 0.96
C PRO A 53 -15.03 8.18 2.43
N TYR A 54 -14.23 9.19 2.77
CA TYR A 54 -13.97 9.62 4.15
C TYR A 54 -15.25 9.96 4.92
N GLN A 55 -16.22 10.58 4.25
CA GLN A 55 -17.55 10.87 4.81
C GLN A 55 -18.28 9.62 5.32
N MET A 56 -17.93 8.44 4.84
CA MET A 56 -18.51 7.16 5.26
C MET A 56 -17.72 6.51 6.39
N TYR A 57 -16.43 6.83 6.56
CA TYR A 57 -15.63 6.40 7.71
C TYR A 57 -15.99 7.18 8.98
N LEU A 58 -16.19 8.51 8.85
CA LEU A 58 -16.40 9.41 9.98
C LEU A 58 -17.49 8.97 10.99
N PRO A 59 -18.65 8.44 10.58
CA PRO A 59 -19.66 7.96 11.52
C PRO A 59 -19.19 6.82 12.43
N TYR A 60 -18.14 6.09 12.04
CA TYR A 60 -17.54 5.01 12.83
C TYR A 60 -16.48 5.53 13.81
N PHE A 61 -16.02 6.77 13.68
CA PHE A 61 -15.09 7.40 14.63
C PHE A 61 -15.87 8.03 15.80
N ALA A 62 -16.64 7.18 16.49
CA ALA A 62 -17.42 7.55 17.65
C ALA A 62 -16.64 7.26 18.95
N PRO A 63 -16.82 8.04 20.03
CA PRO A 63 -16.09 7.85 21.29
C PRO A 63 -16.21 6.45 21.92
N ALA A 64 -17.27 5.71 21.58
CA ALA A 64 -17.51 4.36 22.11
C ALA A 64 -17.00 3.24 21.18
N ALA A 65 -16.58 3.57 19.95
CA ALA A 65 -16.06 2.58 19.03
C ALA A 65 -14.63 2.18 19.42
N THR A 66 -14.34 0.88 19.34
CA THR A 66 -12.98 0.36 19.47
C THR A 66 -12.18 0.64 18.19
N PRO A 67 -10.84 0.75 18.28
CA PRO A 67 -9.98 0.88 17.10
C PRO A 67 -10.21 -0.22 16.05
N GLU A 68 -10.44 -1.46 16.48
CA GLU A 68 -10.72 -2.58 15.58
C GLU A 68 -12.09 -2.45 14.87
N GLU A 69 -13.11 -1.92 15.54
CA GLU A 69 -14.40 -1.64 14.89
C GLU A 69 -14.27 -0.53 13.84
N MET A 70 -13.50 0.51 14.15
CA MET A 70 -13.16 1.58 13.19
C MET A 70 -12.42 1.01 11.97
N ALA A 71 -11.39 0.19 12.20
CA ALA A 71 -10.60 -0.44 11.15
C ALA A 71 -11.43 -1.38 10.26
N ASN A 72 -12.27 -2.23 10.87
CA ASN A 72 -13.20 -3.09 10.14
C ASN A 72 -14.17 -2.30 9.26
N ALA A 73 -14.64 -1.15 9.73
CA ALA A 73 -15.48 -0.27 8.92
C ALA A 73 -14.70 0.30 7.73
N ILE A 74 -13.46 0.78 7.94
CA ILE A 74 -12.61 1.31 6.87
C ILE A 74 -12.39 0.26 5.78
N ILE A 75 -11.86 -0.91 6.12
CA ILE A 75 -11.51 -1.94 5.12
C ILE A 75 -12.74 -2.40 4.33
N ARG A 76 -13.90 -2.55 5.00
CA ARG A 76 -15.15 -2.94 4.34
C ARG A 76 -15.69 -1.84 3.42
N ILE A 77 -15.74 -0.60 3.90
CA ILE A 77 -16.27 0.54 3.13
C ILE A 77 -15.38 0.80 1.92
N TYR A 78 -14.06 0.78 2.11
CA TYR A 78 -13.08 0.95 1.05
C TYR A 78 -13.27 -0.12 -0.04
N GLN A 79 -13.26 -1.41 0.31
CA GLN A 79 -13.45 -2.49 -0.68
C GLN A 79 -14.81 -2.46 -1.39
N ASN A 80 -15.87 -2.02 -0.71
CA ASN A 80 -17.19 -1.89 -1.31
C ASN A 80 -17.28 -0.75 -2.35
N ARG A 81 -16.29 0.15 -2.39
CA ARG A 81 -16.18 1.21 -3.41
C ARG A 81 -15.37 0.78 -4.62
N LEU A 82 -14.72 -0.38 -4.58
CA LEU A 82 -13.94 -0.90 -5.69
C LEU A 82 -14.80 -1.82 -6.57
N THR A 83 -14.43 -1.91 -7.84
CA THR A 83 -14.90 -2.89 -8.81
C THR A 83 -13.73 -3.78 -9.23
N ASP A 84 -14.00 -4.78 -10.08
CA ASP A 84 -12.96 -5.67 -10.60
C ASP A 84 -11.95 -4.92 -11.50
N GLY A 85 -12.25 -3.66 -11.87
CA GLY A 85 -11.31 -2.71 -12.48
C GLY A 85 -10.27 -2.13 -11.52
N ASN A 86 -10.42 -2.38 -10.21
CA ASN A 86 -9.58 -1.85 -9.13
C ASN A 86 -9.26 -2.95 -8.10
N PRO A 87 -8.55 -4.02 -8.53
CA PRO A 87 -8.14 -5.08 -7.63
C PRO A 87 -7.19 -4.56 -6.54
N ASN A 88 -7.44 -4.91 -5.28
CA ASN A 88 -6.71 -4.43 -4.11
C ASN A 88 -6.87 -5.40 -2.95
N ALA A 89 -5.87 -5.46 -2.08
CA ALA A 89 -5.98 -5.99 -0.73
C ALA A 89 -5.87 -4.83 0.28
N ILE A 90 -6.66 -4.91 1.35
CA ILE A 90 -6.58 -3.97 2.46
C ILE A 90 -6.84 -4.74 3.76
N PHE A 91 -6.08 -4.40 4.79
CA PHE A 91 -6.10 -5.10 6.06
C PHE A 91 -5.91 -4.14 7.21
N TRP A 92 -6.08 -4.65 8.43
CA TRP A 92 -5.61 -3.96 9.61
C TRP A 92 -4.83 -4.89 10.55
N VAL A 93 -3.92 -4.32 11.33
CA VAL A 93 -3.08 -5.05 12.29
C VAL A 93 -2.94 -4.23 13.57
N ARG A 94 -2.86 -4.89 14.73
CA ARG A 94 -2.56 -4.18 15.98
C ARG A 94 -1.08 -3.84 16.06
N GLY A 95 -0.76 -2.68 16.61
CA GLY A 95 0.62 -2.30 16.92
C GLY A 95 1.34 -3.35 17.77
N SER A 96 0.62 -3.96 18.72
CA SER A 96 1.12 -5.03 19.59
C SER A 96 1.45 -6.34 18.86
N ASP A 97 0.83 -6.61 17.71
CA ASP A 97 0.95 -7.87 16.99
C ASP A 97 2.11 -7.83 15.96
N ILE A 98 2.54 -6.62 15.55
CA ILE A 98 3.61 -6.40 14.58
C ILE A 98 4.95 -7.00 15.05
N GLY A 99 5.25 -6.96 16.35
CA GLY A 99 6.46 -7.56 16.91
C GLY A 99 6.53 -9.08 16.68
N ALA A 100 5.43 -9.79 16.92
CA ALA A 100 5.38 -11.24 16.70
C ALA A 100 5.49 -11.61 15.21
N ILE A 101 4.99 -10.76 14.31
CA ILE A 101 5.15 -10.94 12.86
C ILE A 101 6.62 -10.75 12.47
N ALA A 102 7.27 -9.71 12.97
CA ALA A 102 8.70 -9.45 12.76
C ALA A 102 9.60 -10.58 13.30
N ASP A 103 9.28 -11.13 14.47
CA ASP A 103 9.97 -12.29 15.02
C ASP A 103 9.81 -13.53 14.12
N ALA A 104 8.61 -13.78 13.60
CA ALA A 104 8.36 -14.90 12.70
C ALA A 104 9.09 -14.76 11.36
N VAL A 105 9.16 -13.55 10.81
CA VAL A 105 9.95 -13.24 9.61
C VAL A 105 11.45 -13.39 9.88
N SER A 106 11.93 -12.99 11.07
CA SER A 106 13.32 -13.17 11.47
C SER A 106 13.71 -14.65 11.60
N ASN A 107 12.83 -15.47 12.20
CA ASN A 107 13.00 -16.92 12.25
C ASN A 107 13.04 -17.55 10.85
N LEU A 108 12.22 -17.04 9.93
CA LEU A 108 12.27 -17.46 8.52
C LEU A 108 13.60 -17.07 7.87
N GLY A 109 14.08 -15.84 8.09
CA GLY A 109 15.38 -15.38 7.61
C GLY A 109 16.54 -16.29 8.08
N ASP A 110 16.59 -16.61 9.37
CA ASP A 110 17.62 -17.52 9.92
C ASP A 110 17.54 -18.93 9.30
N ALA A 111 16.33 -19.49 9.11
CA ALA A 111 16.16 -20.79 8.46
C ALA A 111 16.62 -20.77 6.99
N LEU A 112 16.30 -19.70 6.25
CA LEU A 112 16.68 -19.55 4.85
C LEU A 112 18.19 -19.36 4.67
N ARG A 113 18.87 -18.70 5.61
CA ARG A 113 20.34 -18.60 5.60
C ARG A 113 21.02 -19.95 5.80
N GLN A 114 20.51 -20.78 6.72
CA GLN A 114 21.00 -22.13 6.90
C GLN A 114 20.80 -22.98 5.63
N ALA A 115 19.61 -22.89 5.03
CA ALA A 115 19.31 -23.57 3.76
C ALA A 115 20.21 -23.07 2.62
N LEU A 116 20.50 -21.77 2.56
CA LEU A 116 21.42 -21.17 1.60
C LEU A 116 22.84 -21.72 1.76
N GLY A 117 23.35 -21.77 2.99
CA GLY A 117 24.65 -22.39 3.31
C GLY A 117 24.71 -23.88 2.96
N ALA A 118 23.57 -24.58 2.96
CA ALA A 118 23.42 -25.96 2.51
C ALA A 118 23.23 -26.11 0.98
N GLY A 119 23.35 -25.04 0.20
CA GLY A 119 23.25 -25.08 -1.26
C GLY A 119 21.82 -25.11 -1.80
N LYS A 120 20.79 -24.79 -0.99
CA LYS A 120 19.37 -24.85 -1.38
C LYS A 120 18.85 -23.59 -2.08
N ALA A 121 19.75 -22.73 -2.57
CA ALA A 121 19.38 -21.49 -3.24
C ALA A 121 18.36 -21.65 -4.40
N PRO A 122 18.46 -22.66 -5.28
CA PRO A 122 17.48 -22.84 -6.36
C PRO A 122 16.04 -23.03 -5.86
N PHE A 123 15.87 -23.66 -4.69
CA PHE A 123 14.54 -23.92 -4.11
C PHE A 123 13.93 -22.69 -3.46
N ILE A 124 14.77 -21.84 -2.84
CA ILE A 124 14.36 -20.52 -2.33
C ILE A 124 13.88 -19.65 -3.49
N LEU A 125 14.68 -19.57 -4.57
CA LEU A 125 14.31 -18.79 -5.75
C LEU A 125 13.00 -19.30 -6.38
N GLN A 126 12.85 -20.62 -6.52
CA GLN A 126 11.63 -21.21 -7.08
C GLN A 126 10.39 -20.85 -6.23
N ALA A 127 10.51 -20.89 -4.90
CA ALA A 127 9.41 -20.49 -4.02
C ALA A 127 9.05 -19.00 -4.15
N ALA A 128 10.07 -18.13 -4.25
CA ALA A 128 9.88 -16.70 -4.47
C ALA A 128 9.27 -16.37 -5.84
N GLN A 129 9.69 -17.06 -6.90
CA GLN A 129 9.15 -16.88 -8.26
C GLN A 129 7.68 -17.30 -8.39
N ASN A 130 7.25 -18.25 -7.56
CA ASN A 130 5.84 -18.66 -7.46
C ASN A 130 5.01 -17.72 -6.56
N GLY A 131 5.64 -16.69 -5.98
CA GLY A 131 5.01 -15.72 -5.10
C GLY A 131 4.12 -14.70 -5.82
N ARG A 132 3.53 -13.81 -5.02
CA ARG A 132 2.76 -12.67 -5.50
C ARG A 132 3.51 -11.40 -5.19
N TYR A 133 3.78 -10.60 -6.22
CA TYR A 133 4.52 -9.37 -6.11
C TYR A 133 3.56 -8.19 -6.12
N ALA A 134 3.79 -7.22 -5.23
CA ALA A 134 3.17 -5.92 -5.35
C ALA A 134 3.99 -5.14 -6.39
N ASP A 135 3.35 -4.80 -7.51
CA ASP A 135 3.97 -3.94 -8.54
C ASP A 135 4.19 -2.55 -7.92
N THR A 136 5.44 -2.13 -7.73
CA THR A 136 5.85 -0.81 -7.22
C THR A 136 6.37 0.11 -8.33
N THR A 137 6.46 -0.36 -9.57
CA THR A 137 7.08 0.39 -10.68
C THR A 137 6.26 1.58 -11.16
N GLN A 138 4.96 1.66 -10.81
CA GLN A 138 4.06 2.74 -11.28
C GLN A 138 4.29 4.12 -10.63
N CYS A 139 5.20 4.27 -9.67
CA CYS A 139 5.46 5.58 -9.06
C CYS A 139 6.29 6.53 -9.95
N GLY A 140 6.89 6.07 -11.07
CA GLY A 140 7.80 6.87 -11.91
C GLY A 140 7.36 7.12 -13.36
N ARG A 141 7.38 8.40 -13.80
CA ARG A 141 7.39 8.91 -15.20
C ARG A 141 6.32 8.36 -16.18
N GLY A 142 5.11 8.05 -15.72
CA GLY A 142 3.93 7.99 -16.59
C GLY A 142 3.88 6.87 -17.63
N ASN A 143 4.79 5.89 -17.55
CA ASN A 143 4.74 4.68 -18.37
C ASN A 143 4.38 3.51 -17.45
N LEU A 144 3.08 3.24 -17.40
CA LEU A 144 2.42 2.19 -16.64
C LEU A 144 2.78 0.80 -17.20
N HIS A 145 4.02 0.35 -16.99
CA HIS A 145 4.45 -0.99 -17.40
C HIS A 145 4.73 -1.85 -16.18
N LEU A 146 4.01 -2.96 -16.09
CA LEU A 146 4.33 -4.05 -15.19
C LEU A 146 5.73 -4.59 -15.50
N GLY A 147 6.59 -4.57 -14.49
CA GLY A 147 7.94 -5.11 -14.57
C GLY A 147 8.10 -6.30 -13.64
N PRO A 148 7.93 -7.54 -14.10
CA PRO A 148 8.32 -8.70 -13.29
C PRO A 148 9.85 -8.87 -13.27
N PRO A 149 10.46 -9.27 -12.12
CA PRO A 149 9.90 -9.28 -10.76
C PRO A 149 10.09 -7.94 -10.03
N ASP A 150 9.19 -7.67 -9.07
CA ASP A 150 9.16 -6.45 -8.25
C ASP A 150 9.80 -6.65 -6.86
N GLU A 151 10.11 -5.59 -6.15
CA GLU A 151 10.85 -5.64 -4.89
C GLU A 151 10.00 -6.08 -3.69
N LEU A 152 8.66 -5.98 -3.76
CA LEU A 152 7.74 -6.34 -2.68
C LEU A 152 7.00 -7.64 -2.98
N ILE A 153 7.12 -8.63 -2.09
CA ILE A 153 6.43 -9.92 -2.18
C ILE A 153 5.48 -10.12 -0.99
N GLY A 154 4.31 -10.71 -1.24
CA GLY A 154 3.37 -11.12 -0.20
C GLY A 154 3.98 -12.18 0.72
N ALA A 155 3.96 -11.92 2.03
CA ALA A 155 4.57 -12.75 3.05
C ALA A 155 3.88 -14.11 3.18
N GLU A 156 2.56 -14.15 3.09
CA GLU A 156 1.76 -15.37 3.18
C GLU A 156 2.07 -16.31 2.02
N ARG A 157 1.99 -15.82 0.78
CA ARG A 157 2.30 -16.64 -0.39
C ARG A 157 3.75 -17.11 -0.41
N LEU A 158 4.71 -16.26 -0.05
CA LEU A 158 6.10 -16.66 0.06
C LEU A 158 6.27 -17.78 1.09
N ALA A 159 5.70 -17.64 2.28
CA ALA A 159 5.76 -18.65 3.33
C ALA A 159 5.09 -19.96 2.90
N GLU A 160 3.92 -19.89 2.27
CA GLU A 160 3.23 -21.07 1.74
C GLU A 160 4.08 -21.81 0.70
N ASN A 161 4.65 -21.07 -0.26
CA ASN A 161 5.50 -21.65 -1.30
C ASN A 161 6.77 -22.28 -0.73
N LEU A 162 7.42 -21.62 0.25
CA LEU A 162 8.58 -22.18 0.95
C LEU A 162 8.19 -23.46 1.69
N ARG A 163 7.10 -23.45 2.46
CA ARG A 163 6.59 -24.62 3.18
C ARG A 163 6.33 -25.79 2.24
N LEU A 164 5.65 -25.56 1.12
CA LEU A 164 5.34 -26.59 0.13
C LEU A 164 6.60 -27.12 -0.57
N ARG A 165 7.52 -26.22 -0.94
CA ARG A 165 8.73 -26.59 -1.68
C ARG A 165 9.71 -27.39 -0.84
N PHE A 166 9.93 -26.96 0.40
CA PHE A 166 10.86 -27.59 1.34
C PHE A 166 10.26 -28.79 2.08
N SER A 167 9.01 -29.15 1.80
CA SER A 167 8.42 -30.45 2.20
C SER A 167 8.66 -31.55 1.16
N GLN A 168 9.24 -31.22 -0.01
CA GLN A 168 9.55 -32.21 -1.05
C GLN A 168 10.89 -32.88 -0.78
N VAL A 169 10.99 -34.16 -1.13
CA VAL A 169 12.16 -35.02 -0.83
C VAL A 169 13.49 -34.44 -1.30
N ASP A 170 13.51 -33.73 -2.43
CA ASP A 170 14.72 -33.18 -3.04
C ASP A 170 15.20 -31.85 -2.41
N ALA A 171 14.33 -31.16 -1.67
CA ALA A 171 14.65 -29.91 -0.99
C ALA A 171 14.47 -29.98 0.54
N ASP A 172 14.08 -31.15 1.08
CA ASP A 172 13.61 -31.34 2.45
C ASP A 172 14.41 -30.51 3.47
N ASP A 173 13.72 -29.61 4.16
CA ASP A 173 14.27 -28.78 5.23
C ASP A 173 13.22 -28.51 6.30
N PRO A 174 13.18 -29.35 7.36
CA PRO A 174 12.20 -29.18 8.43
C PRO A 174 12.27 -27.83 9.12
N ALA A 175 13.44 -27.15 9.13
CA ALA A 175 13.59 -25.84 9.75
C ALA A 175 12.89 -24.76 8.92
N VAL A 176 13.06 -24.78 7.59
CA VAL A 176 12.33 -23.86 6.69
C VAL A 176 10.83 -24.11 6.75
N VAL A 177 10.40 -25.37 6.75
CA VAL A 177 8.98 -25.74 6.87
C VAL A 177 8.38 -25.23 8.19
N ALA A 178 9.08 -25.41 9.31
CA ALA A 178 8.63 -24.94 10.63
C ALA A 178 8.56 -23.42 10.70
N ALA A 179 9.59 -22.71 10.23
CA ALA A 179 9.63 -21.25 10.25
C ALA A 179 8.53 -20.63 9.36
N ALA A 180 8.35 -21.16 8.15
CA ALA A 180 7.29 -20.74 7.25
C ALA A 180 5.88 -21.01 7.83
N THR A 181 5.71 -22.14 8.51
CA THR A 181 4.45 -22.45 9.22
C THR A 181 4.20 -21.47 10.36
N GLY A 182 5.24 -21.11 11.13
CA GLY A 182 5.13 -20.12 12.19
C GLY A 182 4.73 -18.74 11.66
N LEU A 183 5.28 -18.32 10.51
CA LEU A 183 4.88 -17.07 9.85
C LEU A 183 3.41 -17.09 9.40
N LEU A 184 2.96 -18.18 8.77
CA LEU A 184 1.55 -18.32 8.39
C LEU A 184 0.60 -18.24 9.60
N GLN A 185 0.98 -18.83 10.74
CA GLN A 185 0.15 -18.82 11.96
C GLN A 185 -0.02 -17.42 12.57
N VAL A 186 0.97 -16.54 12.45
CA VAL A 186 0.84 -15.16 12.95
C VAL A 186 0.09 -14.28 11.95
N LEU A 187 0.29 -14.49 10.65
CA LEU A 187 -0.40 -13.74 9.58
C LEU A 187 -1.89 -14.09 9.49
N ASP A 188 -2.29 -15.33 9.77
CA ASP A 188 -3.71 -15.76 9.81
C ASP A 188 -4.59 -14.94 10.79
N ARG A 189 -3.96 -14.22 11.72
CA ARG A 189 -4.64 -13.36 12.69
C ARG A 189 -4.90 -11.94 12.18
N VAL A 190 -4.33 -11.55 11.03
CA VAL A 190 -4.42 -10.21 10.45
C VAL A 190 -5.74 -10.10 9.67
N PRO A 191 -6.71 -9.29 10.12
CA PRO A 191 -7.99 -9.21 9.43
C PRO A 191 -7.87 -8.42 8.13
N SER A 192 -8.40 -8.98 7.06
CA SER A 192 -8.26 -8.41 5.72
C SER A 192 -9.50 -8.62 4.87
N THR A 193 -9.54 -7.88 3.78
CA THR A 193 -10.46 -8.11 2.67
C THR A 193 -9.76 -7.74 1.39
N PHE A 194 -10.14 -8.39 0.30
CA PHE A 194 -9.48 -8.20 -0.98
C PHE A 194 -10.49 -8.25 -2.12
N ARG A 195 -10.05 -7.78 -3.28
CA ARG A 195 -10.75 -7.86 -4.56
C ARG A 195 -9.73 -8.18 -5.63
N VAL A 196 -10.08 -9.15 -6.47
CA VAL A 196 -9.28 -9.60 -7.61
C VAL A 196 -9.98 -9.16 -8.90
N GLY A 197 -9.23 -9.01 -9.99
CA GLY A 197 -9.81 -8.49 -11.22
C GLY A 197 -8.78 -8.05 -12.24
N TYR A 198 -9.22 -7.29 -13.23
CA TYR A 198 -8.40 -6.77 -14.32
C TYR A 198 -8.28 -5.26 -14.12
N PRO A 199 -7.15 -4.76 -13.60
CA PRO A 199 -7.02 -3.34 -13.29
C PRO A 199 -7.21 -2.50 -14.56
N TYR A 200 -7.90 -1.37 -14.48
CA TYR A 200 -8.16 -0.54 -15.67
C TYR A 200 -6.90 -0.01 -16.35
N ILE A 201 -5.79 0.08 -15.60
CA ILE A 201 -4.47 0.48 -16.09
C ILE A 201 -3.74 -0.64 -16.83
N GLU A 202 -4.06 -1.91 -16.55
CA GLU A 202 -3.58 -3.07 -17.29
C GLU A 202 -4.74 -4.07 -17.49
N PRO A 203 -5.66 -3.78 -18.42
CA PRO A 203 -6.88 -4.56 -18.57
C PRO A 203 -6.64 -5.99 -19.10
N ASN A 204 -5.43 -6.30 -19.56
CA ASN A 204 -5.07 -7.63 -20.07
C ASN A 204 -4.47 -8.55 -18.99
N GLU A 205 -4.14 -8.01 -17.81
CA GLU A 205 -3.57 -8.78 -16.72
C GLU A 205 -4.59 -9.04 -15.61
N PHE A 206 -4.62 -10.27 -15.11
CA PHE A 206 -5.47 -10.63 -13.99
C PHE A 206 -4.69 -10.50 -12.69
N TRP A 207 -5.05 -9.51 -11.88
CA TRP A 207 -4.49 -9.29 -10.56
C TRP A 207 -5.31 -10.06 -9.53
N ASN A 208 -4.63 -10.99 -8.86
CA ASN A 208 -5.22 -11.85 -7.87
C ASN A 208 -4.53 -11.73 -6.52
N TYR A 209 -4.23 -10.51 -6.08
CA TYR A 209 -3.50 -10.27 -4.85
C TYR A 209 -4.41 -10.37 -3.61
N ASP A 210 -4.06 -11.23 -2.66
CA ASP A 210 -4.81 -11.50 -1.41
C ASP A 210 -3.94 -11.54 -0.14
N ASP A 211 -2.63 -11.33 -0.27
CA ASP A 211 -1.71 -11.23 0.87
C ASP A 211 -1.97 -9.94 1.67
N THR A 212 -1.62 -9.94 2.96
CA THR A 212 -1.79 -8.75 3.82
C THR A 212 -0.49 -7.97 3.96
N ILE A 213 0.63 -8.64 4.26
CA ILE A 213 1.90 -7.98 4.54
C ILE A 213 2.90 -8.26 3.43
N THR A 214 3.64 -7.23 3.01
CA THR A 214 4.76 -7.38 2.08
C THR A 214 6.11 -7.37 2.78
N LEU A 215 7.03 -8.15 2.22
CA LEU A 215 8.45 -8.17 2.55
C LEU A 215 9.25 -7.76 1.32
N LEU A 216 10.51 -7.40 1.52
CA LEU A 216 11.43 -7.37 0.40
C LEU A 216 11.65 -8.78 -0.17
N ALA A 217 11.54 -8.89 -1.49
CA ALA A 217 11.65 -10.15 -2.19
C ALA A 217 13.10 -10.62 -2.33
N PRO A 218 13.37 -11.93 -2.17
CA PRO A 218 14.62 -12.53 -2.66
C PRO A 218 14.52 -12.74 -4.17
N LEU A 219 14.83 -11.69 -4.94
CA LEU A 219 14.84 -11.69 -6.40
C LEU A 219 15.92 -12.60 -7.00
N LEU A 220 16.14 -12.56 -8.32
CA LEU A 220 17.29 -13.26 -8.90
C LEU A 220 18.58 -12.80 -8.19
N ARG A 221 19.45 -13.74 -7.84
CA ARG A 221 20.66 -13.45 -7.04
C ARG A 221 21.60 -12.43 -7.70
N GLU A 222 21.55 -12.36 -9.02
CA GLU A 222 22.32 -11.45 -9.88
C GLU A 222 21.49 -10.22 -10.33
N THR A 223 20.40 -9.89 -9.62
CA THR A 223 19.53 -8.77 -9.99
C THR A 223 20.32 -7.45 -9.94
N PRO A 224 20.31 -6.64 -11.02
CA PRO A 224 20.92 -5.31 -11.00
C PRO A 224 20.28 -4.43 -9.94
N ALA A 225 21.08 -3.57 -9.29
CA ALA A 225 20.62 -2.65 -8.25
C ALA A 225 19.46 -1.73 -8.70
N GLY A 226 19.37 -1.42 -10.00
CA GLY A 226 18.26 -0.63 -10.57
C GLY A 226 16.91 -1.35 -10.62
N ILE A 227 16.83 -2.63 -10.25
CA ILE A 227 15.59 -3.44 -10.20
C ILE A 227 15.15 -3.72 -8.76
N ALA A 228 16.06 -3.67 -7.77
CA ALA A 228 15.75 -3.85 -6.34
C ALA A 228 15.97 -2.54 -5.53
N TRP A 229 15.02 -1.61 -5.57
CA TRP A 229 15.26 -0.18 -5.30
C TRP A 229 15.18 0.15 -3.78
N ARG A 230 14.62 -0.76 -2.98
CA ARG A 230 14.53 -0.70 -1.51
C ARG A 230 15.37 -1.77 -0.83
N ALA A 231 16.02 -2.68 -1.56
CA ALA A 231 16.91 -3.68 -0.93
C ALA A 231 18.14 -3.08 -0.23
N SER A 232 18.32 -1.78 -0.35
CA SER A 232 19.50 -1.09 0.11
C SER A 232 19.37 -0.32 1.43
N ILE A 233 18.14 -0.10 1.90
CA ILE A 233 17.85 0.39 3.25
C ILE A 233 18.08 -0.71 4.32
N TYR A 234 18.36 -1.94 3.88
CA TYR A 234 18.69 -3.11 4.68
C TYR A 234 20.21 -3.21 4.96
N ARG A 235 20.79 -2.13 5.49
CA ARG A 235 22.17 -2.16 6.02
C ARG A 235 22.19 -1.55 7.42
N PRO A 236 22.77 -2.24 8.42
CA PRO A 236 22.81 -1.74 9.78
C PRO A 236 23.80 -0.58 9.97
N THR A 237 24.71 -0.36 9.02
CA THR A 237 25.76 0.67 9.13
C THR A 237 25.38 1.94 8.37
N VAL A 238 25.30 3.04 9.13
CA VAL A 238 25.06 4.41 8.64
C VAL A 238 26.22 5.33 9.06
N PRO A 239 26.48 6.45 8.35
CA PRO A 239 25.75 6.94 7.19
C PRO A 239 26.00 6.10 5.92
N LEU A 240 24.96 5.93 5.09
CA LEU A 240 24.99 5.15 3.86
C LEU A 240 24.65 6.05 2.67
N PRO A 241 25.56 6.21 1.68
CA PRO A 241 25.22 6.89 0.45
C PRO A 241 24.24 6.05 -0.36
N ALA A 242 23.20 6.71 -0.85
CA ALA A 242 22.22 6.15 -1.76
C ALA A 242 21.95 7.12 -2.91
N VAL A 243 21.30 6.63 -3.95
CA VAL A 243 20.95 7.41 -5.14
C VAL A 243 19.44 7.64 -5.14
N TRP A 244 19.00 8.87 -5.38
CA TRP A 244 17.59 9.18 -5.54
C TRP A 244 17.06 8.60 -6.85
N THR A 245 16.12 7.65 -6.81
CA THR A 245 15.69 6.92 -8.01
C THR A 245 15.14 7.84 -9.13
N PRO A 246 14.33 8.89 -8.83
CA PRO A 246 13.86 9.83 -9.86
C PRO A 246 14.94 10.64 -10.57
N ASP A 247 16.04 10.91 -9.87
CA ASP A 247 17.23 11.58 -10.39
C ASP A 247 18.48 10.81 -9.97
N PRO A 248 18.92 9.83 -10.78
CA PRO A 248 20.08 9.02 -10.43
C PRO A 248 21.41 9.77 -10.31
N GLN A 249 21.44 11.08 -10.63
CA GLN A 249 22.60 11.94 -10.38
C GLN A 249 22.59 12.57 -8.99
N GLN A 250 21.45 12.55 -8.30
CA GLN A 250 21.30 13.05 -6.95
C GLN A 250 21.67 11.97 -5.93
N GLU A 251 22.77 12.19 -5.23
CA GLU A 251 23.12 11.40 -4.05
C GLU A 251 22.30 11.86 -2.85
N VAL A 252 21.85 10.90 -2.05
CA VAL A 252 21.17 11.11 -0.77
C VAL A 252 21.89 10.33 0.32
N LEU A 253 21.95 10.90 1.53
CA LEU A 253 22.61 10.27 2.66
C LEU A 253 21.58 9.69 3.61
N ILE A 254 21.56 8.37 3.75
CA ILE A 254 20.75 7.69 4.77
C ILE A 254 21.52 7.76 6.09
N THR A 255 20.94 8.42 7.08
CA THR A 255 21.57 8.66 8.39
C THR A 255 21.07 7.72 9.48
N GLN A 256 20.00 6.97 9.23
CA GLN A 256 19.41 6.00 10.16
C GLN A 256 18.88 4.78 9.37
N PRO A 257 19.13 3.54 9.83
CA PRO A 257 18.46 2.36 9.29
C PRO A 257 17.05 2.23 9.86
N PHE A 258 16.16 1.52 9.14
CA PHE A 258 14.86 1.11 9.69
C PHE A 258 15.04 0.30 10.97
N ALA A 259 14.12 0.44 11.92
CA ALA A 259 14.15 -0.32 13.16
C ALA A 259 14.18 -1.84 12.91
N PHE A 260 13.45 -2.35 11.90
CA PHE A 260 13.43 -3.79 11.62
C PHE A 260 14.77 -4.33 11.07
N VAL A 261 15.58 -3.48 10.45
CA VAL A 261 16.94 -3.84 10.02
C VAL A 261 17.89 -3.94 11.21
N GLN A 262 17.62 -3.20 12.29
CA GLN A 262 18.43 -3.26 13.50
C GLN A 262 18.02 -4.44 14.40
N ASP A 263 16.72 -4.69 14.49
CA ASP A 263 16.13 -5.64 15.44
C ASP A 263 15.86 -7.03 14.82
N GLY A 264 15.65 -7.08 13.50
CA GLY A 264 15.26 -8.28 12.75
C GLY A 264 16.42 -9.00 12.08
N ARG A 265 16.11 -10.08 11.35
CA ARG A 265 17.11 -10.94 10.66
C ARG A 265 16.83 -11.14 9.16
N TRP A 266 15.82 -10.46 8.60
CA TRP A 266 15.48 -10.56 7.18
C TRP A 266 16.55 -9.90 6.29
N ASP A 267 17.12 -8.79 6.76
CA ASP A 267 18.22 -8.08 6.13
C ASP A 267 19.47 -8.95 5.98
N GLU A 268 19.82 -9.70 7.03
CA GLU A 268 20.95 -10.61 7.00
C GLU A 268 20.76 -11.72 5.97
N PHE A 269 19.54 -12.26 5.83
CA PHE A 269 19.22 -13.22 4.78
C PHE A 269 19.38 -12.62 3.39
N LEU A 270 18.80 -11.44 3.15
CA LEU A 270 18.92 -10.77 1.86
C LEU A 270 20.39 -10.44 1.54
N ALA A 271 21.17 -9.99 2.52
CA ALA A 271 22.59 -9.70 2.33
C ALA A 271 23.41 -10.92 1.89
N GLU A 272 23.09 -12.12 2.37
CA GLU A 272 23.73 -13.37 1.94
C GLU A 272 23.15 -13.92 0.63
N TRP A 273 21.88 -13.63 0.36
CA TRP A 273 21.18 -14.08 -0.83
C TRP A 273 21.81 -13.54 -2.11
N TYR A 274 22.04 -12.23 -2.17
CA TYR A 274 22.57 -11.57 -3.37
C TYR A 274 24.09 -11.77 -3.49
N THR A 275 24.54 -12.07 -4.71
CA THR A 275 25.96 -12.39 -5.00
C THR A 275 26.79 -11.16 -5.30
N ALA A 276 26.14 -10.05 -5.67
CA ALA A 276 26.76 -8.74 -5.86
C ALA A 276 26.20 -7.73 -4.85
N PRO A 277 27.05 -6.84 -4.29
CA PRO A 277 26.57 -5.74 -3.47
C PRO A 277 25.61 -4.86 -4.27
N MET A 278 24.40 -4.64 -3.76
CA MET A 278 23.47 -3.70 -4.36
C MET A 278 23.86 -2.26 -4.05
N THR A 279 23.87 -1.41 -5.08
CA THR A 279 23.98 0.04 -4.91
C THR A 279 22.75 0.56 -4.19
N PRO A 280 22.90 1.34 -3.12
CA PRO A 280 21.75 1.90 -2.47
C PRO A 280 20.99 2.92 -3.28
N THR A 281 19.67 2.81 -3.23
CA THR A 281 18.72 3.69 -3.89
C THR A 281 17.61 4.06 -2.92
N VAL A 282 17.09 5.26 -3.08
CA VAL A 282 15.90 5.73 -2.38
C VAL A 282 14.88 6.06 -3.44
N GLY A 283 13.79 5.28 -3.45
CA GLY A 283 12.69 5.47 -4.37
C GLY A 283 11.87 6.73 -4.08
N GLU A 284 11.21 7.26 -5.11
CA GLU A 284 10.09 8.17 -4.88
C GLU A 284 8.98 7.38 -4.20
N TRP A 285 8.55 7.85 -3.03
CA TRP A 285 7.24 7.46 -2.54
C TRP A 285 6.23 7.98 -3.56
N CYS A 286 5.24 7.15 -3.94
CA CYS A 286 4.07 7.62 -4.66
C CYS A 286 3.42 8.75 -3.84
N ASN A 287 3.88 9.99 -4.06
CA ASN A 287 3.47 11.14 -3.28
C ASN A 287 2.13 11.59 -3.85
N TYR A 288 1.07 11.13 -3.19
CA TYR A 288 -0.25 11.71 -3.38
C TYR A 288 -0.26 13.13 -2.79
N VAL A 289 -0.69 14.09 -3.60
CA VAL A 289 -1.04 15.43 -3.12
C VAL A 289 -2.53 15.41 -2.78
N PRO A 290 -2.91 15.41 -1.49
CA PRO A 290 -4.33 15.42 -1.14
C PRO A 290 -5.01 16.70 -1.64
N PRO A 291 -6.28 16.61 -2.08
CA PRO A 291 -7.08 17.80 -2.37
C PRO A 291 -7.20 18.64 -1.10
N ALA A 292 -7.36 19.95 -1.27
CA ALA A 292 -7.43 20.89 -0.16
C ALA A 292 -8.50 20.51 0.88
N VAL A 293 -8.12 20.49 2.16
CA VAL A 293 -8.97 20.10 3.30
C VAL A 293 -10.05 21.16 3.56
N VAL A 294 -11.31 20.75 3.60
CA VAL A 294 -12.45 21.59 4.03
C VAL A 294 -12.66 21.39 5.53
N ILE A 295 -12.33 22.39 6.34
CA ILE A 295 -12.17 22.29 7.81
C ILE A 295 -13.49 22.49 8.59
N SER A 296 -14.58 22.82 7.89
CA SER A 296 -15.96 22.81 8.43
C SER A 296 -16.94 22.91 7.26
N GLY A 297 -18.02 22.11 7.28
CA GLY A 297 -19.07 22.18 6.26
C GLY A 297 -20.44 22.23 6.91
N THR A 298 -21.24 23.23 6.55
CA THR A 298 -22.69 23.11 6.63
C THR A 298 -23.12 22.43 5.33
N VAL A 299 -23.71 21.25 5.40
CA VAL A 299 -24.23 20.58 4.20
C VAL A 299 -25.60 21.18 3.91
N GLU A 300 -25.67 21.92 2.82
CA GLU A 300 -26.93 22.41 2.26
C GLU A 300 -27.19 21.68 0.96
N GLU A 301 -28.38 21.11 0.83
CA GLU A 301 -28.85 20.54 -0.44
C GLU A 301 -29.29 21.69 -1.35
N ILE A 302 -28.76 21.72 -2.57
CA ILE A 302 -29.18 22.65 -3.62
C ILE A 302 -29.84 21.87 -4.75
N ASP A 303 -30.79 22.51 -5.42
CA ASP A 303 -31.47 21.91 -6.55
C ASP A 303 -30.56 21.97 -7.78
N LEU A 304 -30.24 20.80 -8.35
CA LEU A 304 -29.47 20.67 -9.59
C LEU A 304 -30.40 20.24 -10.73
N THR A 305 -30.45 21.04 -11.79
CA THR A 305 -31.11 20.71 -13.06
C THR A 305 -30.05 20.34 -14.11
N ALA A 306 -30.23 19.20 -14.75
CA ALA A 306 -29.37 18.74 -15.85
C ALA A 306 -30.18 18.66 -17.15
N VAL A 307 -29.75 19.39 -18.18
CA VAL A 307 -30.42 19.44 -19.49
C VAL A 307 -29.43 19.03 -20.59
N PRO A 308 -29.73 17.99 -21.39
CA PRO A 308 -28.93 17.65 -22.56
C PRO A 308 -28.90 18.80 -23.58
N GLN A 309 -27.74 19.06 -24.18
CA GLN A 309 -27.60 20.02 -25.29
C GLN A 309 -26.63 19.50 -26.36
N GLN A 310 -26.52 20.19 -27.49
CA GLN A 310 -25.64 19.78 -28.57
C GLN A 310 -24.18 19.76 -28.09
N GLY A 311 -23.55 18.58 -28.06
CA GLY A 311 -22.17 18.40 -27.65
C GLY A 311 -21.94 18.26 -26.14
N GLY A 312 -22.98 18.17 -25.30
CA GLY A 312 -22.78 18.02 -23.86
C GLY A 312 -24.05 18.06 -23.00
N MET A 313 -23.86 18.33 -21.71
CA MET A 313 -24.93 18.47 -20.72
C MET A 313 -24.77 19.81 -20.00
N ARG A 314 -25.83 20.62 -19.98
CA ARG A 314 -25.86 21.86 -19.20
C ARG A 314 -26.39 21.55 -17.81
N LEU A 315 -25.59 21.86 -16.81
CA LEU A 315 -25.93 21.82 -15.41
C LEU A 315 -26.32 23.23 -14.98
N ALA A 316 -27.40 23.37 -14.21
CA ALA A 316 -27.80 24.63 -13.58
C ALA A 316 -28.27 24.36 -12.16
N TRP A 317 -27.89 25.21 -11.20
CA TRP A 317 -28.20 24.99 -9.79
C TRP A 317 -28.63 26.26 -9.05
N SER A 318 -29.36 26.09 -7.95
CA SER A 318 -29.75 27.19 -7.07
C SER A 318 -28.59 27.69 -6.23
N GLN A 319 -28.64 28.96 -5.83
CA GLN A 319 -27.71 29.50 -4.84
C GLN A 319 -27.99 28.90 -3.46
N PRO A 320 -26.95 28.52 -2.68
CA PRO A 320 -27.13 28.10 -1.30
C PRO A 320 -27.72 29.24 -0.46
N GLY A 321 -28.69 28.92 0.39
CA GLY A 321 -29.39 29.85 1.26
C GLY A 321 -28.69 30.13 2.59
N ALA A 322 -27.83 29.23 3.07
CA ALA A 322 -27.14 29.40 4.36
C ALA A 322 -25.81 30.16 4.26
N SER A 323 -25.17 30.18 3.07
CA SER A 323 -23.89 30.84 2.87
C SER A 323 -23.60 31.16 1.40
N THR A 324 -22.79 32.18 1.14
CA THR A 324 -22.24 32.41 -0.20
C THR A 324 -21.02 31.50 -0.39
N PRO A 325 -21.04 30.57 -1.36
CA PRO A 325 -19.89 29.71 -1.60
C PRO A 325 -18.70 30.54 -2.11
N ALA A 326 -17.48 30.05 -1.92
CA ALA A 326 -16.30 30.64 -2.56
C ALA A 326 -16.15 30.18 -4.03
N ALA A 327 -16.58 28.95 -4.31
CA ALA A 327 -16.63 28.35 -5.63
C ALA A 327 -17.63 27.17 -5.63
N TYR A 328 -18.05 26.73 -6.80
CA TYR A 328 -18.74 25.44 -6.97
C TYR A 328 -17.80 24.43 -7.61
N HIS A 329 -17.79 23.21 -7.08
CA HIS A 329 -17.03 22.09 -7.63
C HIS A 329 -18.00 21.16 -8.36
N VAL A 330 -17.81 20.99 -9.67
CA VAL A 330 -18.62 20.08 -10.47
C VAL A 330 -17.94 18.72 -10.50
N LEU A 331 -18.57 17.74 -9.87
CA LEU A 331 -18.06 16.38 -9.75
C LEU A 331 -18.92 15.43 -10.59
N VAL A 332 -18.29 14.55 -11.37
CA VAL A 332 -18.99 13.47 -12.08
C VAL A 332 -18.64 12.13 -11.48
N ARG A 333 -19.66 11.30 -11.29
CA ARG A 333 -19.49 9.88 -10.97
C ARG A 333 -19.56 9.09 -12.26
N LYS A 334 -18.52 8.34 -12.57
CA LYS A 334 -18.50 7.45 -13.74
C LYS A 334 -19.53 6.31 -13.59
N PRO A 335 -20.02 5.70 -14.67
CA PRO A 335 -20.97 4.59 -14.63
C PRO A 335 -20.44 3.35 -13.92
N ASP A 336 -19.11 3.18 -13.88
CA ASP A 336 -18.44 2.14 -13.09
C ASP A 336 -18.54 2.39 -11.57
N GLY A 337 -19.03 3.57 -11.16
CA GLY A 337 -19.32 3.93 -9.77
C GLY A 337 -18.10 4.31 -8.95
N ILE A 338 -16.92 4.41 -9.57
CA ILE A 338 -15.65 4.66 -8.88
C ILE A 338 -15.23 6.11 -9.07
N ASN A 339 -15.04 6.79 -7.94
CA ASN A 339 -14.65 8.18 -7.83
C ASN A 339 -15.67 9.22 -8.31
N GLU A 340 -15.56 10.37 -7.67
CA GLU A 340 -16.07 11.63 -8.17
C GLU A 340 -14.90 12.36 -8.83
N VAL A 341 -14.96 12.51 -10.15
CA VAL A 341 -13.94 13.26 -10.89
C VAL A 341 -14.33 14.72 -10.88
N LEU A 342 -13.45 15.58 -10.38
CA LEU A 342 -13.61 17.02 -10.48
C LEU A 342 -13.48 17.44 -11.95
N LEU A 343 -14.58 17.87 -12.55
CA LEU A 343 -14.62 18.35 -13.93
C LEU A 343 -14.26 19.83 -14.02
N ALA A 344 -14.72 20.62 -13.06
CA ALA A 344 -14.47 22.06 -13.03
C ALA A 344 -14.62 22.63 -11.62
N ILE A 345 -13.91 23.72 -11.40
CA ILE A 345 -14.14 24.68 -10.32
C ILE A 345 -14.66 25.94 -10.99
N VAL A 346 -15.87 26.37 -10.65
CA VAL A 346 -16.47 27.60 -11.20
C VAL A 346 -16.65 28.64 -10.10
N ASP A 347 -16.52 29.91 -10.47
CA ASP A 347 -16.71 31.03 -9.55
C ASP A 347 -18.09 31.00 -8.90
N ALA A 348 -18.18 31.47 -7.65
CA ALA A 348 -19.43 31.50 -6.88
C ALA A 348 -20.60 32.27 -7.52
N THR A 349 -20.30 33.13 -8.49
CA THR A 349 -21.29 33.89 -9.27
C THR A 349 -21.89 33.09 -10.42
N VAL A 350 -21.28 31.96 -10.79
CA VAL A 350 -21.74 31.08 -11.87
C VAL A 350 -22.74 30.09 -11.29
N GLN A 351 -23.92 30.01 -11.91
CA GLN A 351 -25.00 29.08 -11.53
C GLN A 351 -25.29 28.04 -12.61
N ASP A 352 -24.47 28.01 -13.67
CA ASP A 352 -24.57 27.03 -14.73
C ASP A 352 -23.22 26.66 -15.32
N TYR A 353 -23.06 25.40 -15.72
CA TYR A 353 -21.85 24.86 -16.30
C TYR A 353 -22.18 23.88 -17.42
N VAL A 354 -21.36 23.87 -18.48
CA VAL A 354 -21.52 22.94 -19.60
C VAL A 354 -20.46 21.85 -19.50
N VAL A 355 -20.92 20.63 -19.35
CA VAL A 355 -20.09 19.43 -19.42
C VAL A 355 -19.99 19.01 -20.90
N GLU A 356 -18.89 19.38 -21.55
CA GLU A 356 -18.62 19.04 -22.96
C GLU A 356 -18.29 17.55 -23.13
N GLY A 357 -18.77 16.92 -24.21
CA GLY A 357 -18.53 15.49 -24.49
C GLY A 357 -19.58 14.53 -23.92
N ALA A 358 -20.52 15.02 -23.11
CA ALA A 358 -21.58 14.26 -22.44
C ALA A 358 -22.77 13.84 -23.35
N ALA A 359 -22.54 13.55 -24.63
CA ALA A 359 -23.65 13.21 -25.53
C ALA A 359 -24.30 11.87 -25.11
N ASN A 360 -25.61 11.88 -24.88
CA ASN A 360 -26.45 10.71 -24.53
C ASN A 360 -26.30 10.12 -23.11
N GLY A 361 -25.87 10.91 -22.12
CA GLY A 361 -25.98 10.49 -20.71
C GLY A 361 -24.99 9.39 -20.29
N THR A 362 -23.98 9.13 -21.11
CA THR A 362 -22.84 8.27 -20.79
C THR A 362 -21.59 9.14 -20.66
N TRP A 363 -20.97 9.04 -19.48
CA TRP A 363 -19.57 9.39 -19.21
C TRP A 363 -18.78 8.12 -18.93
#